data_AF-A0A7G3ZCZ3-F1
#
_entry.id   AF-A0A7G3ZCZ3-F1
#
_cell.length_a   1.000
_cell.length_b   1.000
_cell.length_c   1.000
_cell.angle_alpha   90.00
_cell.angle_beta   90.00
_cell.angle_gamma   90.00
#
_symmetry.space_group_name_H-M   'P 1'
#
loop_
_entity.id
_entity.type
_entity.pdbx_description
1 polymer ?
#
loop_
_entity_poly.entity_id
_entity_poly.type
_entity_poly.pdbx_seq_one_letter_code
_entity_poly.pdbx_strand_id
1 'polypeptide(L)'
;MSWLAPLKWAVALYLLSSYKSLPGAYFVRFYATIIPNIVFPYVTGLKTKNLEKLAANRRACFGTFTVATYASPFECDFYLHKSNSTYFEELDIYRSGLMTKVFQKLFLKSQRWPYIPVANVFTNFLKEIKPFEKYDVSSRILCWDEKWIYVMSRFTKNNGKTLCSLSLTKYVLKDGRKTIPPKEALEFCGLYNEEVAEISAQNLKLLTEDSGFHETHQLEALDEQYLQL
;
A
#
# COMPACT_ATOMS: atom_id res chain seq x y z
N MET A 1 17.37 -3.51 -47.30
CA MET A 1 16.59 -3.34 -46.05
C MET A 1 17.57 -3.24 -44.89
N SER A 2 17.58 -2.11 -44.18
CA SER A 2 18.56 -1.86 -43.11
C SER A 2 18.35 -2.82 -41.94
N TRP A 3 19.35 -3.66 -41.64
CA TRP A 3 19.37 -4.58 -40.48
C TRP A 3 19.24 -3.86 -39.13
N LEU A 4 19.40 -2.54 -39.10
CA LEU A 4 19.19 -1.70 -37.92
C LEU A 4 17.71 -1.41 -37.63
N ALA A 5 16.82 -1.55 -38.61
CA ALA A 5 15.39 -1.31 -38.42
C ALA A 5 14.75 -2.18 -37.31
N PRO A 6 14.93 -3.52 -37.28
CA PRO A 6 14.37 -4.35 -36.20
C PRO A 6 14.98 -4.03 -34.83
N LEU A 7 16.28 -3.73 -34.76
CA LEU A 7 16.94 -3.36 -33.51
C LEU A 7 16.40 -2.04 -32.94
N LYS A 8 16.18 -1.03 -33.79
CA LYS A 8 15.57 0.25 -33.38
C LYS A 8 14.20 0.05 -32.76
N TRP A 9 13.35 -0.78 -33.38
CA TRP A 9 12.03 -1.09 -32.85
C TRP A 9 12.10 -1.90 -31.56
N ALA A 10 13.02 -2.86 -31.44
CA ALA A 10 13.22 -3.61 -30.21
C ALA A 10 13.62 -2.71 -29.04
N VAL A 11 14.56 -1.76 -29.25
CA VAL A 11 14.96 -0.77 -28.24
C VAL A 11 13.78 0.14 -27.88
N ALA A 12 13.02 0.63 -28.88
CA ALA A 12 11.86 1.46 -28.63
C ALA A 12 10.80 0.74 -27.77
N LEU A 13 10.48 -0.51 -28.09
CA LEU A 13 9.54 -1.32 -27.32
C LEU A 13 10.04 -1.57 -25.89
N TYR A 14 11.34 -1.82 -25.72
CA TYR A 14 11.95 -1.99 -24.42
C TYR A 14 11.87 -0.72 -23.55
N LEU A 15 12.14 0.45 -24.13
CA LEU A 15 11.99 1.73 -23.45
C LEU A 15 10.52 2.02 -23.11
N LEU A 16 9.59 1.73 -24.02
CA LEU A 16 8.15 1.88 -23.77
C LEU A 16 7.65 0.96 -22.66
N SER A 17 8.19 -0.26 -22.57
CA SER A 17 7.90 -1.19 -21.47
C SER A 17 8.49 -0.74 -20.13
N SER A 18 9.36 0.27 -20.14
CA SER A 18 10.00 0.88 -18.98
C SER A 18 9.26 2.13 -18.46
N TYR A 19 7.95 2.23 -18.74
CA TYR A 19 7.17 3.45 -18.51
C TYR A 19 7.18 3.96 -17.06
N LYS A 20 7.32 3.05 -16.08
CA LYS A 20 7.36 3.42 -14.65
C LYS A 20 8.58 4.25 -14.27
N SER A 21 9.66 4.12 -15.04
CA SER A 21 10.92 4.83 -14.81
C SER A 21 11.04 6.10 -15.64
N LEU A 22 9.99 6.48 -16.39
CA LEU A 22 9.97 7.75 -17.12
C LEU A 22 9.97 8.93 -16.14
N PRO A 23 10.62 10.06 -16.47
CA PRO A 23 10.55 11.28 -15.66
C PRO A 23 9.09 11.66 -15.38
N GLY A 24 8.76 11.84 -14.09
CA GLY A 24 7.42 12.20 -13.65
C GLY A 24 6.43 11.04 -13.48
N ALA A 25 6.76 9.82 -13.93
CA ALA A 25 5.87 8.67 -13.82
C ALA A 25 5.49 8.34 -12.38
N TYR A 26 6.45 8.46 -11.44
CA TYR A 26 6.19 8.33 -10.00
C TYR A 26 5.02 9.22 -9.54
N PHE A 27 5.07 10.53 -9.83
CA PHE A 27 4.03 11.47 -9.39
C PHE A 27 2.68 11.16 -10.03
N VAL A 28 2.66 10.84 -11.32
CA VAL A 28 1.42 10.46 -12.01
C VAL A 28 0.79 9.23 -11.35
N ARG A 29 1.58 8.19 -11.09
CA ARG A 29 1.11 6.94 -10.45
C ARG A 29 0.68 7.18 -9.01
N PHE A 30 1.44 7.96 -8.25
CA PHE A 30 1.14 8.33 -6.87
C PHE A 30 -0.19 9.11 -6.78
N TYR A 31 -0.35 10.16 -7.58
CA TYR A 31 -1.59 10.95 -7.56
C TYR A 31 -2.77 10.23 -8.21
N ALA A 32 -2.55 9.26 -9.09
CA ALA A 32 -3.62 8.40 -9.63
C ALA A 32 -4.30 7.57 -8.52
N THR A 33 -3.62 7.26 -7.40
CA THR A 33 -4.26 6.59 -6.25
C THR A 33 -4.94 7.58 -5.31
N ILE A 34 -4.51 8.84 -5.25
CA ILE A 34 -5.01 9.85 -4.31
C ILE A 34 -6.19 10.65 -4.87
N ILE A 35 -6.09 11.13 -6.11
CA ILE A 35 -7.06 12.03 -6.74
C ILE A 35 -8.48 11.44 -6.71
N PRO A 36 -8.72 10.17 -7.06
CA PRO A 36 -10.07 9.60 -7.01
C PRO A 36 -10.66 9.51 -5.60
N ASN A 37 -9.81 9.39 -4.58
CA ASN A 37 -10.24 9.22 -3.20
C ASN A 37 -10.44 10.56 -2.47
N ILE A 38 -9.69 11.59 -2.82
CA ILE A 38 -9.69 12.87 -2.09
C ILE A 38 -10.20 14.01 -2.96
N VAL A 39 -9.61 14.22 -4.14
CA VAL A 39 -9.88 15.41 -4.96
C VAL A 39 -11.24 15.33 -5.64
N PHE A 40 -11.57 14.21 -6.30
CA PHE A 40 -12.85 14.07 -6.99
C PHE A 40 -14.07 14.20 -6.07
N PRO A 41 -14.10 13.63 -4.85
CA PRO A 41 -15.22 13.82 -3.93
C PRO A 41 -15.52 15.28 -3.56
N TYR A 42 -14.55 16.20 -3.59
CA TYR A 42 -14.84 17.63 -3.40
C TYR A 42 -15.68 18.22 -4.53
N VAL A 43 -15.62 17.62 -5.72
CA VAL A 43 -16.40 18.04 -6.90
C VAL A 43 -17.69 17.24 -7.04
N THR A 44 -17.64 15.93 -6.79
CA THR A 44 -18.77 15.00 -7.03
C THR A 44 -19.66 14.78 -5.80
N GLY A 45 -19.24 15.24 -4.62
CA GLY A 45 -19.97 15.09 -3.37
C GLY A 45 -19.24 14.24 -2.32
N LEU A 46 -19.37 14.63 -1.06
CA LEU A 46 -18.64 14.03 0.09
C LEU A 46 -19.21 12.69 0.56
N LYS A 47 -20.37 12.27 0.05
CA LYS A 47 -20.91 10.92 0.26
C LYS A 47 -20.43 10.03 -0.89
N THR A 48 -19.33 9.31 -0.67
CA THR A 48 -18.71 8.48 -1.70
C THR A 48 -19.13 7.02 -1.55
N LYS A 49 -19.09 6.27 -2.66
CA LYS A 49 -19.29 4.80 -2.64
C LYS A 49 -18.28 4.08 -1.73
N ASN A 50 -17.07 4.62 -1.60
CA ASN A 50 -16.06 4.07 -0.71
C ASN A 50 -16.48 4.21 0.77
N LEU A 51 -17.02 5.37 1.18
CA LEU A 51 -17.55 5.55 2.54
C LEU A 51 -18.72 4.63 2.84
N GLU A 52 -19.64 4.44 1.88
CA GLU A 52 -20.76 3.50 2.02
C GLU A 52 -20.28 2.06 2.20
N LYS A 53 -19.31 1.65 1.37
CA LYS A 53 -18.70 0.32 1.42
C LYS A 53 -17.97 0.06 2.75
N LEU A 54 -17.27 1.06 3.27
CA LEU A 54 -16.62 1.01 4.58
C LEU A 54 -17.65 0.92 5.71
N ALA A 55 -18.71 1.74 5.68
CA ALA A 55 -19.76 1.72 6.70
C ALA A 55 -20.54 0.40 6.75
N ALA A 56 -20.64 -0.31 5.62
CA ALA A 56 -21.33 -1.59 5.52
C ALA A 56 -20.57 -2.77 6.14
N ASN A 57 -19.29 -2.62 6.51
CA ASN A 57 -18.48 -3.71 7.05
C ASN A 57 -17.82 -3.33 8.38
N ARG A 58 -18.11 -4.10 9.43
CA ARG A 58 -17.62 -3.83 10.80
C ARG A 58 -16.10 -3.88 10.92
N ARG A 59 -15.41 -4.64 10.07
CA ARG A 59 -13.95 -4.83 10.05
C ARG A 59 -13.28 -4.04 8.92
N ALA A 60 -13.96 -3.04 8.37
CA ALA A 60 -13.50 -2.31 7.18
C ALA A 60 -12.17 -1.55 7.36
N CYS A 61 -11.75 -1.23 8.60
CA CYS A 61 -10.43 -0.65 8.87
C CYS A 61 -9.26 -1.56 8.46
N PHE A 62 -9.47 -2.88 8.45
CA PHE A 62 -8.51 -3.88 7.98
C PHE A 62 -8.66 -4.21 6.49
N GLY A 63 -9.50 -3.47 5.77
CA GLY A 63 -9.71 -3.68 4.34
C GLY A 63 -8.41 -3.65 3.55
N THR A 64 -8.33 -4.49 2.52
CA THR A 64 -7.14 -4.67 1.70
C THR A 64 -7.23 -3.84 0.44
N PHE A 65 -6.16 -3.13 0.11
CA PHE A 65 -6.00 -2.47 -1.19
C PHE A 65 -4.96 -3.25 -2.00
N THR A 66 -5.37 -3.78 -3.15
CA THR A 66 -4.52 -4.63 -4.01
C THR A 66 -4.40 -4.02 -5.39
N VAL A 67 -3.17 -3.95 -5.90
CA VAL A 67 -2.88 -3.50 -7.27
C VAL A 67 -2.06 -4.57 -7.98
N ALA A 68 -2.52 -4.98 -9.15
CA ALA A 68 -1.79 -5.82 -10.08
C ALA A 68 -0.86 -4.97 -10.93
N THR A 69 0.40 -5.38 -11.06
CA THR A 69 1.42 -4.71 -11.85
C THR A 69 2.45 -5.72 -12.36
N TYR A 70 3.55 -5.26 -12.96
CA TYR A 70 4.66 -6.10 -13.38
C TYR A 70 5.99 -5.43 -13.11
N ALA A 71 7.08 -6.21 -13.06
CA ALA A 71 8.42 -5.68 -12.92
C ALA A 71 8.88 -5.10 -14.26
N SER A 72 8.82 -3.78 -14.35
CA SER A 72 9.30 -3.04 -15.51
C SER A 72 10.82 -3.21 -15.62
N PRO A 73 11.41 -3.30 -16.82
CA PRO A 73 12.83 -3.64 -16.95
C PRO A 73 13.78 -2.69 -16.22
N PHE A 74 13.44 -1.40 -16.18
CA PHE A 74 14.22 -0.39 -15.46
C PHE A 74 13.96 -0.35 -13.95
N GLU A 75 13.09 -1.22 -13.44
CA GLU A 75 13.00 -1.52 -12.01
C GLU A 75 13.95 -2.64 -11.59
N CYS A 76 14.58 -3.35 -12.54
CA CYS A 76 15.48 -4.45 -12.25
C CYS A 76 16.93 -3.97 -12.08
N ASP A 77 17.68 -4.66 -11.22
CA ASP A 77 19.11 -4.40 -11.01
C ASP A 77 20.01 -5.32 -11.88
N PHE A 78 21.31 -5.28 -11.61
CA PHE A 78 22.32 -6.07 -12.32
C PHE A 78 22.16 -7.59 -12.17
N TYR A 79 21.43 -8.06 -11.16
CA TYR A 79 21.13 -9.48 -10.94
C TYR A 79 19.87 -9.94 -11.70
N LEU A 80 19.28 -9.07 -12.52
CA LEU A 80 18.10 -9.38 -13.35
C LEU A 80 16.89 -9.82 -12.52
N HIS A 81 16.68 -9.17 -11.38
CA HIS A 81 15.42 -9.20 -10.65
C HIS A 81 15.03 -7.78 -10.24
N LYS A 82 13.78 -7.58 -9.83
CA LYS A 82 13.31 -6.31 -9.27
C LYS A 82 14.26 -5.84 -8.18
N SER A 83 14.75 -4.62 -8.30
CA SER A 83 15.70 -4.04 -7.36
C SER A 83 15.02 -3.78 -6.02
N ASN A 84 15.72 -4.04 -4.91
CA ASN A 84 15.22 -3.84 -3.55
C ASN A 84 14.64 -2.44 -3.32
N SER A 85 15.24 -1.40 -3.91
CA SER A 85 14.77 -0.02 -3.79
C SER A 85 13.39 0.20 -4.41
N THR A 86 13.08 -0.47 -5.52
CA THR A 86 11.84 -0.28 -6.26
C THR A 86 10.64 -0.98 -5.62
N TYR A 87 10.85 -1.82 -4.61
CA TYR A 87 9.76 -2.27 -3.73
C TYR A 87 9.24 -1.10 -2.90
N PHE A 88 10.12 -0.25 -2.37
CA PHE A 88 9.72 0.90 -1.56
C PHE A 88 8.97 1.97 -2.37
N GLU A 89 9.32 2.15 -3.65
CA GLU A 89 8.56 3.03 -4.55
C GLU A 89 7.10 2.56 -4.71
N GLU A 90 6.90 1.25 -4.92
CA GLU A 90 5.55 0.67 -5.02
C GLU A 90 4.79 0.77 -3.69
N LEU A 91 5.50 0.55 -2.58
CA LEU A 91 4.94 0.71 -1.25
C LEU A 91 4.45 2.14 -1.00
N ASP A 92 5.21 3.17 -1.39
CA ASP A 92 4.80 4.57 -1.26
C ASP A 92 3.48 4.84 -2.02
N ILE A 93 3.39 4.41 -3.28
CA ILE A 93 2.21 4.64 -4.12
C ILE A 93 0.97 3.89 -3.59
N TYR A 94 1.12 2.60 -3.28
CA TYR A 94 -0.03 1.75 -2.98
C TYR A 94 -0.50 1.85 -1.53
N ARG A 95 0.40 2.08 -0.57
CA ARG A 95 -0.03 2.39 0.82
C ARG A 95 -0.75 3.73 0.88
N SER A 96 -0.37 4.73 0.07
CA SER A 96 -1.16 5.96 -0.06
C SER A 96 -2.57 5.68 -0.59
N GLY A 97 -2.74 4.78 -1.55
CA GLY A 97 -4.05 4.30 -1.99
C GLY A 97 -4.88 3.70 -0.85
N LEU A 98 -4.28 2.81 -0.04
CA LEU A 98 -4.90 2.25 1.16
C LEU A 98 -5.33 3.34 2.16
N MET A 99 -4.39 4.17 2.58
CA MET A 99 -4.64 5.13 3.67
C MET A 99 -5.66 6.20 3.28
N THR A 100 -5.66 6.64 2.01
CA THR A 100 -6.67 7.58 1.52
C THR A 100 -8.05 6.97 1.38
N LYS A 101 -8.17 5.64 1.19
CA LYS A 101 -9.46 4.93 1.22
C LYS A 101 -9.96 4.74 2.64
N VAL A 102 -9.16 4.17 3.54
CA VAL A 102 -9.55 3.89 4.93
C VAL A 102 -9.90 5.18 5.68
N PHE A 103 -9.04 6.20 5.59
CA PHE A 103 -9.23 7.48 6.27
C PHE A 103 -9.89 8.54 5.39
N GLN A 104 -10.60 8.14 4.34
CA GLN A 104 -11.21 9.08 3.38
C GLN A 104 -12.06 10.15 4.08
N LYS A 105 -12.88 9.75 5.06
CA LYS A 105 -13.72 10.69 5.81
C LYS A 105 -12.90 11.74 6.57
N LEU A 106 -11.75 11.35 7.13
CA LEU A 106 -10.83 12.28 7.79
C LEU A 106 -10.24 13.28 6.78
N PHE A 107 -9.73 12.79 5.65
CA PHE A 107 -9.19 13.67 4.60
C PHE A 107 -10.22 14.64 4.05
N LEU A 108 -11.47 14.21 3.86
CA LEU A 108 -12.54 15.04 3.29
C LEU A 108 -13.11 16.07 4.28
N LYS A 109 -13.11 15.78 5.59
CA LYS A 109 -13.76 16.63 6.60
C LYS A 109 -12.80 17.47 7.44
N SER A 110 -11.51 17.15 7.46
CA SER A 110 -10.53 17.96 8.18
C SER A 110 -10.38 19.35 7.54
N GLN A 111 -10.11 20.35 8.38
CA GLN A 111 -9.82 21.73 7.99
C GLN A 111 -8.32 22.00 7.81
N ARG A 112 -7.44 21.07 8.18
CA ARG A 112 -5.97 21.29 8.26
C ARG A 112 -5.14 20.35 7.39
N TRP A 113 -5.78 19.72 6.39
CA TRP A 113 -5.15 18.81 5.42
C TRP A 113 -4.31 17.70 6.09
N PRO A 114 -4.95 16.57 6.43
CA PRO A 114 -4.26 15.45 7.05
C PRO A 114 -3.14 14.89 6.16
N TYR A 115 -2.12 14.31 6.79
CA TYR A 115 -1.05 13.58 6.11
C TYR A 115 -0.49 12.50 7.02
N ILE A 116 0.18 11.52 6.42
CA ILE A 116 0.53 10.25 7.08
C ILE A 116 1.99 9.90 6.77
N PRO A 117 2.96 10.54 7.45
CA PRO A 117 4.37 10.27 7.18
C PRO A 117 4.80 8.90 7.71
N VAL A 118 5.69 8.27 6.95
CA VAL A 118 6.37 7.02 7.33
C VAL A 118 7.44 7.34 8.37
N ALA A 119 7.49 6.55 9.44
CA ALA A 119 8.58 6.61 10.42
C ALA A 119 9.59 5.48 10.23
N ASN A 120 9.12 4.28 9.88
CA ASN A 120 9.97 3.13 9.65
C ASN A 120 9.32 2.20 8.62
N VAL A 121 10.16 1.59 7.77
CA VAL A 121 9.77 0.48 6.92
C VAL A 121 10.79 -0.64 7.12
N PHE A 122 10.28 -1.85 7.25
CA PHE A 122 11.05 -3.07 7.21
C PHE A 122 10.49 -3.97 6.11
N THR A 123 11.38 -4.65 5.39
CA THR A 123 10.99 -5.49 4.27
C THR A 123 11.84 -6.75 4.25
N ASN A 124 11.18 -7.90 4.22
CA ASN A 124 11.79 -9.18 3.90
C ASN A 124 11.60 -9.51 2.43
N PHE A 125 12.69 -9.90 1.78
CA PHE A 125 12.73 -10.35 0.39
C PHE A 125 12.85 -11.88 0.39
N LEU A 126 11.75 -12.57 0.08
CA LEU A 126 11.65 -14.02 0.22
C LEU A 126 11.89 -14.73 -1.12
N LYS A 127 11.33 -14.20 -2.21
CA LYS A 127 11.48 -14.73 -3.56
C LYS A 127 11.60 -13.60 -4.57
N GLU A 128 12.49 -13.80 -5.53
CA GLU A 128 12.72 -12.84 -6.62
C GLU A 128 11.48 -12.63 -7.50
N ILE A 129 11.38 -11.41 -8.05
CA ILE A 129 10.45 -11.05 -9.12
C ILE A 129 11.30 -10.73 -10.35
N LYS A 130 11.12 -11.52 -11.42
CA LYS A 130 11.90 -11.44 -12.66
C LYS A 130 11.43 -10.30 -13.56
N PRO A 131 12.24 -9.83 -14.53
CA PRO A 131 11.85 -8.81 -15.48
C PRO A 131 10.58 -9.24 -16.23
N PHE A 132 9.64 -8.32 -16.39
CA PHE A 132 8.31 -8.54 -16.97
C PHE A 132 7.38 -9.48 -16.18
N GLU A 133 7.82 -10.04 -15.06
CA GLU A 133 6.98 -10.90 -14.23
C GLU A 133 5.86 -10.07 -13.58
N LYS A 134 4.62 -10.57 -13.70
CA LYS A 134 3.45 -9.96 -13.08
C LYS A 134 3.42 -10.29 -11.59
N TYR A 135 3.02 -9.33 -10.78
CA TYR A 135 2.84 -9.49 -9.35
C TYR A 135 1.72 -8.57 -8.84
N ASP A 136 1.17 -8.93 -7.69
CA ASP A 136 0.20 -8.15 -6.95
C ASP A 136 0.87 -7.54 -5.73
N VAL A 137 0.52 -6.29 -5.43
CA VAL A 137 0.86 -5.64 -4.15
C VAL A 137 -0.42 -5.44 -3.37
N SER A 138 -0.58 -6.16 -2.26
CA SER A 138 -1.70 -5.98 -1.34
C SER A 138 -1.22 -5.31 -0.07
N SER A 139 -1.94 -4.29 0.39
CA SER A 139 -1.64 -3.57 1.63
C SER A 139 -2.88 -3.49 2.50
N ARG A 140 -2.71 -3.70 3.81
CA ARG A 140 -3.77 -3.53 4.82
C ARG A 140 -3.20 -3.00 6.13
N ILE A 141 -4.05 -2.34 6.92
CA ILE A 141 -3.71 -2.09 8.32
C ILE A 141 -3.62 -3.46 9.01
N LEU A 142 -2.53 -3.67 9.75
CA LEU A 142 -2.33 -4.87 10.56
C LEU A 142 -2.87 -4.62 11.97
N CYS A 143 -2.43 -3.52 12.58
CA CYS A 143 -2.80 -3.10 13.92
C CYS A 143 -2.39 -1.63 14.14
N TRP A 144 -2.66 -1.12 15.34
CA TRP A 144 -2.22 0.18 15.80
C TRP A 144 -1.93 0.15 17.30
N ASP A 145 -1.07 1.07 17.74
CA ASP A 145 -0.87 1.40 19.16
C ASP A 145 -1.47 2.80 19.46
N GLU A 146 -1.08 3.41 20.57
CA GLU A 146 -1.56 4.74 21.00
C GLU A 146 -1.18 5.87 20.02
N LYS A 147 -0.12 5.70 19.23
CA LYS A 147 0.48 6.74 18.37
C LYS A 147 0.60 6.32 16.90
N TRP A 148 0.79 5.05 16.63
CA TRP A 148 1.27 4.54 15.35
C TRP A 148 0.29 3.55 14.72
N ILE A 149 0.16 3.65 13.39
CA ILE A 149 -0.52 2.64 12.56
C ILE A 149 0.55 1.74 11.96
N TYR A 150 0.33 0.43 12.04
CA TYR A 150 1.18 -0.58 11.42
C TYR A 150 0.48 -1.14 10.19
N VAL A 151 1.11 -0.99 9.03
CA VAL A 151 0.61 -1.49 7.74
C VAL A 151 1.46 -2.66 7.30
N MET A 152 0.80 -3.74 6.90
CA MET A 152 1.43 -4.90 6.29
C MET A 152 1.17 -4.87 4.78
N SER A 153 2.24 -5.00 4.00
CA SER A 153 2.19 -5.05 2.56
C SER A 153 2.82 -6.34 2.04
N ARG A 154 2.15 -7.04 1.13
CA ARG A 154 2.57 -8.31 0.55
C ARG A 154 2.76 -8.13 -0.94
N PHE A 155 3.90 -8.58 -1.44
CA PHE A 155 4.14 -8.76 -2.87
C PHE A 155 3.95 -10.23 -3.18
N THR A 156 3.00 -10.56 -4.05
CA THR A 156 2.72 -11.95 -4.41
C THR A 156 2.72 -12.14 -5.92
N LYS A 157 3.04 -13.34 -6.36
CA LYS A 157 2.95 -13.75 -7.78
C LYS A 157 2.17 -15.04 -7.91
N ASN A 158 1.90 -15.42 -9.16
CA ASN A 158 1.08 -16.60 -9.50
C ASN A 158 -0.31 -16.53 -8.86
N ASN A 159 -0.96 -15.35 -8.96
CA ASN A 159 -2.28 -15.06 -8.38
C ASN A 159 -2.32 -15.33 -6.87
N GLY A 160 -1.42 -14.71 -6.10
CA GLY A 160 -1.36 -14.86 -4.65
C GLY A 160 -0.65 -16.11 -4.12
N LYS A 161 -0.39 -17.12 -4.95
CA LYS A 161 0.18 -18.42 -4.50
C LYS A 161 1.60 -18.34 -3.97
N THR A 162 2.37 -17.34 -4.38
CA THR A 162 3.79 -17.23 -4.04
C THR A 162 4.05 -15.87 -3.41
N LEU A 163 4.39 -15.85 -2.12
CA LEU A 163 4.86 -14.64 -1.44
C LEU A 163 6.31 -14.34 -1.86
N CYS A 164 6.51 -13.16 -2.43
CA CYS A 164 7.81 -12.64 -2.85
C CYS A 164 8.43 -11.73 -1.82
N SER A 165 7.62 -10.90 -1.15
CA SER A 165 8.10 -10.01 -0.11
C SER A 165 6.98 -9.66 0.86
N LEU A 166 7.37 -9.47 2.13
CA LEU A 166 6.52 -8.94 3.18
C LEU A 166 7.15 -7.67 3.72
N SER A 167 6.37 -6.60 3.83
CA SER A 167 6.82 -5.33 4.39
C SER A 167 5.94 -4.89 5.55
N LEU A 168 6.56 -4.38 6.59
CA LEU A 168 5.92 -3.78 7.76
C LEU A 168 6.26 -2.30 7.81
N THR A 169 5.24 -1.47 7.90
CA THR A 169 5.41 -0.02 7.90
C THR A 169 4.78 0.62 9.11
N LYS A 170 5.51 1.51 9.75
CA LYS A 170 5.06 2.32 10.87
C LYS A 170 4.73 3.74 10.41
N TYR A 171 3.49 4.15 10.63
CA TYR A 171 2.94 5.45 10.22
C TYR A 171 2.45 6.25 11.41
N VAL A 172 2.67 7.57 11.40
CA VAL A 172 1.96 8.50 12.28
C VAL A 172 0.91 9.24 11.47
N LEU A 173 -0.27 9.46 12.05
CA LEU A 173 -1.30 10.28 11.45
C LEU A 173 -1.20 11.71 11.99
N LYS A 174 -1.21 12.70 11.09
CA LYS A 174 -1.09 14.11 11.45
C LYS A 174 -2.14 14.96 10.76
N ASP A 175 -2.58 16.01 11.45
CA ASP A 175 -3.48 17.03 10.92
C ASP A 175 -2.91 18.41 11.28
N GLY A 176 -2.33 19.06 10.27
CA GLY A 176 -1.38 20.15 10.48
C GLY A 176 -0.22 19.76 11.39
N ARG A 177 -0.10 20.42 12.55
CA ARG A 177 0.94 20.14 13.55
C ARG A 177 0.54 19.09 14.60
N LYS A 178 -0.76 18.74 14.69
CA LYS A 178 -1.26 17.80 15.68
C LYS A 178 -1.04 16.36 15.19
N THR A 179 -0.51 15.50 16.06
CA THR A 179 -0.56 14.05 15.87
C THR A 179 -1.92 13.54 16.35
N ILE A 180 -2.58 12.73 15.52
CA ILE A 180 -3.87 12.12 15.83
C ILE A 180 -3.64 10.65 16.20
N PRO A 181 -4.04 10.20 17.40
CA PRO A 181 -4.04 8.79 17.76
C PRO A 181 -4.86 7.95 16.76
N PRO A 182 -4.39 6.75 16.38
CA PRO A 182 -5.11 5.89 15.44
C PRO A 182 -6.55 5.58 15.84
N LYS A 183 -6.79 5.33 17.14
CA LYS A 183 -8.13 5.11 17.69
C LYS A 183 -9.07 6.28 17.40
N GLU A 184 -8.67 7.52 17.74
CA GLU A 184 -9.48 8.72 17.50
C GLU A 184 -9.81 8.89 16.01
N ALA A 185 -8.85 8.61 15.13
CA ALA A 185 -9.05 8.70 13.69
C ALA A 185 -10.03 7.66 13.16
N LEU A 186 -9.94 6.43 13.65
CA LEU A 186 -10.86 5.34 13.30
C LEU A 186 -12.26 5.62 13.84
N GLU A 187 -12.40 6.11 15.07
CA GLU A 187 -13.67 6.56 15.66
C GLU A 187 -14.29 7.67 14.81
N PHE A 188 -13.51 8.69 14.45
CA PHE A 188 -13.97 9.77 13.56
C PHE A 188 -14.44 9.22 12.22
N CYS A 189 -13.75 8.23 11.67
CA CYS A 189 -14.12 7.56 10.43
C CYS A 189 -15.35 6.64 10.58
N GLY A 190 -15.76 6.28 11.79
CA GLY A 190 -16.82 5.30 12.06
C GLY A 190 -16.35 3.84 11.85
N LEU A 191 -15.05 3.61 11.98
CA LEU A 191 -14.38 2.33 11.70
C LEU A 191 -13.84 1.65 12.97
N TYR A 192 -14.07 2.23 14.14
CA TYR A 192 -13.67 1.67 15.42
C TYR A 192 -14.86 1.01 16.13
N ASN A 193 -14.62 -0.16 16.72
CA ASN A 193 -15.53 -0.91 17.59
C ASN A 193 -14.69 -1.90 18.45
N GLU A 194 -15.31 -2.57 19.42
CA GLU A 194 -14.61 -3.48 20.33
C GLU A 194 -13.95 -4.65 19.59
N GLU A 195 -14.64 -5.25 18.63
CA GLU A 195 -14.13 -6.37 17.82
C GLU A 195 -12.86 -6.00 17.05
N VAL A 196 -12.82 -4.84 16.38
CA VAL A 196 -11.59 -4.41 15.68
C VAL A 196 -10.48 -4.02 16.64
N ALA A 197 -10.80 -3.54 17.84
CA ALA A 197 -9.82 -3.24 18.87
C ALA A 197 -9.16 -4.52 19.41
N GLU A 198 -9.94 -5.58 19.62
CA GLU A 198 -9.44 -6.90 20.03
C GLU A 198 -8.51 -7.50 18.96
N ILE A 199 -8.93 -7.49 17.69
CA ILE A 199 -8.09 -7.96 16.58
C ILE A 199 -6.78 -7.15 16.50
N SER A 200 -6.87 -5.82 16.61
CA SER A 200 -5.67 -4.96 16.60
C SER A 200 -4.74 -5.28 17.77
N ALA A 201 -5.29 -5.49 18.98
CA ALA A 201 -4.49 -5.82 20.16
C ALA A 201 -3.76 -7.17 20.01
N GLN A 202 -4.45 -8.19 19.48
CA GLN A 202 -3.85 -9.50 19.18
C GLN A 202 -2.74 -9.37 18.14
N ASN A 203 -2.99 -8.64 17.04
CA ASN A 203 -2.01 -8.41 15.99
C ASN A 203 -0.83 -7.55 16.47
N LEU A 204 -1.06 -6.60 17.39
CA LEU A 204 0.01 -5.80 17.98
C LEU A 204 0.90 -6.66 18.88
N LYS A 205 0.32 -7.55 19.68
CA LYS A 205 1.06 -8.53 20.48
C LYS A 205 1.92 -9.41 19.57
N LEU A 206 1.32 -9.98 18.53
CA LEU A 206 2.02 -10.77 17.52
C LEU A 206 3.19 -9.97 16.90
N LEU A 207 2.97 -8.71 16.52
CA LEU A 207 3.98 -7.86 15.91
C LEU A 207 5.14 -7.45 16.84
N THR A 208 4.94 -7.47 18.16
CA THR A 208 5.90 -6.93 19.13
C THR A 208 6.59 -8.01 19.96
N GLU A 209 5.90 -9.11 20.23
CA GLU A 209 6.38 -10.20 21.10
C GLU A 209 6.80 -11.43 20.29
N ASP A 210 5.96 -11.86 19.34
CA ASP A 210 6.12 -13.16 18.66
C ASP A 210 6.75 -13.05 17.25
N SER A 211 6.66 -11.87 16.67
CA SER A 211 7.23 -11.47 15.39
C SER A 211 7.84 -10.08 15.55
N GLY A 212 8.61 -9.63 14.56
CA GLY A 212 9.14 -8.28 14.60
C GLY A 212 9.78 -7.88 13.29
N PHE A 213 10.55 -6.79 13.34
CA PHE A 213 11.33 -6.33 12.21
C PHE A 213 12.53 -7.24 11.89
N HIS A 214 12.64 -8.43 12.49
CA HIS A 214 13.77 -9.36 12.29
C HIS A 214 13.29 -10.77 11.95
N GLU A 215 12.04 -11.12 12.29
CA GLU A 215 11.43 -12.43 11.99
C GLU A 215 9.95 -12.25 11.62
N THR A 216 9.57 -12.72 10.42
CA THR A 216 8.22 -12.52 9.86
C THR A 216 7.44 -13.79 9.61
N HIS A 217 7.96 -14.98 9.94
CA HIS A 217 7.35 -16.25 9.56
C HIS A 217 5.87 -16.38 9.98
N GLN A 218 5.51 -15.91 11.17
CA GLN A 218 4.12 -15.95 11.63
C GLN A 218 3.25 -14.92 10.90
N LEU A 219 3.79 -13.74 10.58
CA LEU A 219 3.11 -12.70 9.79
C LEU A 219 2.93 -13.11 8.32
N GLU A 220 3.85 -13.90 7.78
CA GLU A 220 3.74 -14.48 6.43
C GLU A 220 2.54 -15.42 6.32
N ALA A 221 2.22 -16.14 7.39
CA ALA A 221 1.10 -17.08 7.49
C ALA A 221 -0.27 -16.40 7.71
N LEU A 222 -0.31 -15.09 8.00
CA LEU A 222 -1.58 -14.35 8.09
C LEU A 222 -2.23 -14.20 6.71
N ASP A 223 -3.22 -15.05 6.43
CA ASP A 223 -4.01 -15.03 5.19
C ASP A 223 -5.47 -14.56 5.41
N GLU A 224 -5.70 -13.76 6.45
CA GLU A 224 -7.03 -13.22 6.72
C GLU A 224 -7.51 -12.33 5.57
N GLN A 225 -8.63 -12.73 4.97
CA GLN A 225 -9.27 -12.00 3.88
C GLN A 225 -10.28 -11.01 4.44
N TYR A 226 -9.96 -9.72 4.28
CA TYR A 226 -10.85 -8.62 4.61
C TYR A 226 -11.50 -8.04 3.34
N LEU A 227 -12.37 -7.04 3.54
CA LEU A 227 -12.98 -6.26 2.47
C LEU A 227 -11.91 -5.73 1.50
N GLN A 228 -12.02 -6.04 0.20
CA GLN A 228 -11.21 -5.40 -0.83
C GLN A 228 -11.66 -3.95 -1.02
N LEU A 229 -10.77 -2.96 -1.01
CA LEU A 229 -11.08 -1.52 -1.06
C LEU A 229 -10.99 -0.89 -2.45
#